data_AF-X0SUT7-F1
#
_entry.id   AF-X0SUT7-F1
#
_cell.length_a   1.000
_cell.length_b   1.000
_cell.length_c   1.000
_cell.angle_alpha   90.00
_cell.angle_beta   90.00
_cell.angle_gamma   90.00
#
_symmetry.space_group_name_H-M   'P 1'
#
loop_
_entity.id
_entity.type
_entity.pdbx_description
1 polymer ?
#
loop_
_entity_poly.entity_id
_entity_poly.type
_entity_poly.pdbx_seq_one_letter_code
_entity_poly.pdbx_strand_id
1 'polypeptide(L)'
;VSKFVLIRLPVAEISRLSDENRMGFDTFVKRYLVEFKDSCGVGILHVAYQNTISSKPPEDGRLRKLIPDYQWLTVRNQLLMPLPGNPEIYPLPYSTIYMPD
;
A
#
# COMPACT_ATOMS: atom_id res chain seq x y z
N VAL A 1 -9.74 1.52 8.91
CA VAL A 1 -8.53 2.15 9.53
C VAL A 1 -7.49 2.34 8.45
N SER A 2 -6.76 3.45 8.42
CA SER A 2 -5.65 3.67 7.48
C SER A 2 -4.36 4.03 8.22
N LYS A 3 -3.22 3.64 7.66
CA LYS A 3 -1.88 3.98 8.15
C LYS A 3 -0.99 4.37 6.98
N PHE A 4 -0.09 5.32 7.21
CA PHE A 4 1.00 5.67 6.29
C PHE A 4 2.32 5.28 6.94
N VAL A 5 3.20 4.63 6.18
CA VAL A 5 4.51 4.18 6.65
C VAL A 5 5.57 4.45 5.58
N LEU A 6 6.80 4.69 6.01
CA LEU A 6 7.94 4.72 5.09
C LEU A 6 8.36 3.28 4.78
N ILE A 7 8.62 3.01 3.51
CA ILE A 7 9.09 1.70 3.06
C ILE A 7 10.40 1.84 2.29
N ARG A 8 11.28 0.85 2.46
CA ARG A 8 12.49 0.73 1.67
C ARG A 8 12.20 -0.06 0.39
N LEU A 9 12.59 0.48 -0.75
CA LEU A 9 12.45 -0.13 -2.07
C LEU A 9 13.85 -0.38 -2.66
N PRO A 10 14.28 -1.63 -2.88
CA PRO A 10 15.49 -1.93 -3.63
C PRO A 10 15.40 -1.41 -5.07
N VAL A 11 16.54 -1.09 -5.71
CA VAL A 11 16.57 -0.68 -7.13
C VAL A 11 15.82 -1.63 -8.04
N ALA A 12 15.93 -2.95 -7.83
CA ALA A 12 15.22 -3.94 -8.64
C ALA A 12 13.68 -3.76 -8.57
N GLU A 13 13.15 -3.47 -7.38
CA GLU A 13 11.71 -3.18 -7.21
C GLU A 13 11.32 -1.84 -7.82
N ILE A 14 12.18 -0.82 -7.72
CA ILE A 14 11.94 0.48 -8.35
C ILE A 14 11.85 0.32 -9.87
N SER A 15 12.79 -0.41 -10.49
CA SER A 15 12.79 -0.72 -11.91
C SER A 15 11.56 -1.53 -12.31
N ARG A 16 11.21 -2.58 -11.55
CA ARG A 16 10.01 -3.37 -11.81
C ARG A 16 8.74 -2.52 -11.78
N LEU A 17 8.56 -1.71 -10.74
CA LEU A 17 7.39 -0.85 -10.57
C LEU A 17 7.32 0.26 -11.61
N SER A 18 8.46 0.83 -12.01
CA SER A 18 8.51 1.83 -13.08
C SER A 18 8.07 1.23 -14.41
N ASP A 19 8.58 0.04 -14.74
CA ASP A 19 8.29 -0.65 -16.01
C ASP A 19 6.82 -1.12 -16.09
N GLU A 20 6.30 -1.74 -15.03
CA GLU A 20 4.90 -2.18 -14.93
C GLU A 20 3.91 -1.02 -15.13
N ASN A 21 4.28 0.18 -14.68
CA ASN A 21 3.45 1.38 -14.78
C ASN A 21 3.83 2.27 -15.96
N ARG A 22 4.66 1.78 -16.90
CA ARG A 22 5.10 2.48 -18.12
C ARG A 22 5.67 3.88 -17.82
N MET A 23 6.42 3.97 -16.73
CA MET A 23 7.05 5.19 -16.24
C MET A 23 8.56 5.03 -16.32
N GLY A 24 9.28 6.06 -16.77
CA GLY A 24 10.74 6.03 -16.76
C GLY A 24 11.27 6.00 -15.32
N PHE A 25 12.38 5.27 -15.09
CA PHE A 25 13.00 5.11 -13.77
C PHE A 25 13.21 6.44 -13.04
N ASP A 26 13.82 7.43 -13.68
CA ASP A 26 14.07 8.75 -13.07
C ASP A 26 12.78 9.51 -12.74
N THR A 27 11.73 9.30 -13.54
CA THR A 27 10.41 9.87 -13.25
C THR A 27 9.83 9.19 -12.03
N PHE A 28 9.92 7.86 -11.93
CA PHE A 28 9.45 7.14 -10.75
C PHE A 28 10.17 7.62 -9.48
N VAL A 29 11.50 7.70 -9.52
CA VAL A 29 12.32 8.20 -8.40
C VAL A 29 11.84 9.58 -7.97
N LYS A 30 11.73 10.52 -8.91
CA LYS A 30 11.29 11.89 -8.63
C LYS A 30 9.87 12.00 -8.11
N ARG A 31 8.96 11.11 -8.52
CA ARG A 31 7.53 11.21 -8.22
C ARG A 31 7.09 10.40 -7.01
N TYR A 32 7.81 9.35 -6.61
CA TYR A 32 7.38 8.44 -5.54
C TYR A 32 8.36 8.31 -4.38
N LEU A 33 9.64 8.68 -4.56
CA LEU A 33 10.66 8.45 -3.54
C LEU A 33 11.00 9.72 -2.77
N VAL A 34 10.84 9.67 -1.45
CA VAL A 34 11.26 10.72 -0.52
C VAL A 34 12.79 10.87 -0.53
N GLU A 35 13.50 9.75 -0.69
CA GLU A 35 14.96 9.68 -0.76
C GLU A 35 15.38 8.52 -1.67
N PHE A 36 16.52 8.64 -2.33
CA PHE A 36 17.12 7.58 -3.14
C PHE A 36 18.65 7.62 -3.03
N LYS A 37 19.24 6.59 -2.41
CA LYS A 37 20.68 6.50 -2.14
C LYS A 37 21.16 5.05 -2.10
N ASP A 38 22.43 4.83 -2.44
CA ASP A 38 23.16 3.57 -2.20
C ASP A 38 22.37 2.32 -2.65
N SER A 39 21.75 2.39 -3.84
CA SER A 39 20.92 1.36 -4.48
C SER A 39 19.55 1.06 -3.87
N CYS A 40 19.01 1.94 -3.01
CA CYS A 40 17.64 1.83 -2.54
C CYS A 40 16.95 3.18 -2.39
N GLY A 41 15.62 3.15 -2.46
CA GLY A 41 14.74 4.28 -2.28
C GLY A 41 13.90 4.16 -1.02
N VAL A 42 13.39 5.29 -0.55
CA VAL A 42 12.37 5.35 0.50
C VAL A 42 11.08 5.92 -0.09
N GLY A 43 10.01 5.14 -0.07
CA GLY A 43 8.67 5.55 -0.52
C GLY A 43 7.66 5.64 0.61
N ILE A 44 6.49 6.20 0.33
CA ILE A 44 5.38 6.30 1.29
C ILE A 44 4.33 5.24 0.94
N LEU A 45 4.13 4.25 1.81
CA LEU A 45 3.09 3.24 1.66
C LEU A 45 1.86 3.61 2.48
N HIS A 46 0.71 3.68 1.82
CA HIS A 46 -0.60 3.76 2.45
C HIS A 46 -1.20 2.35 2.57
N VAL A 47 -1.54 1.95 3.79
CA VAL A 47 -2.21 0.68 4.07
C VAL A 47 -3.60 0.97 4.62
N ALA A 48 -4.61 0.51 3.87
CA ALA A 48 -6.01 0.57 4.28
C ALA A 48 -6.45 -0.79 4.81
N TYR A 49 -7.05 -0.80 5.99
CA TYR A 49 -7.58 -1.97 6.67
C TYR A 49 -9.10 -1.94 6.70
N GLN A 50 -9.71 -3.12 6.57
CA GLN A 50 -11.15 -3.32 6.69
C GLN A 50 -11.48 -4.40 7.70
N ASN A 51 -12.66 -4.29 8.32
CA ASN A 51 -13.19 -5.36 9.17
C ASN A 51 -13.44 -6.62 8.32
N THR A 52 -13.05 -7.76 8.87
CA THR A 52 -13.45 -9.07 8.36
C THR A 52 -14.95 -9.29 8.51
N ILE A 53 -15.47 -10.34 7.86
CA ILE A 53 -16.91 -10.66 7.85
C ILE A 53 -17.43 -10.81 9.28
N SER A 54 -16.72 -11.52 10.16
CA SER A 54 -17.17 -11.79 11.54
C SER A 54 -17.20 -10.57 12.45
N SER A 55 -16.54 -9.47 12.07
CA SER A 55 -16.54 -8.20 12.81
C SER A 55 -17.56 -7.21 12.28
N LYS A 56 -18.38 -7.61 11.30
CA LYS A 56 -19.48 -6.82 10.76
C LYS A 56 -20.83 -7.45 11.11
N PRO A 57 -21.90 -6.67 11.25
CA PRO A 57 -23.26 -7.21 11.22
C PRO A 57 -23.42 -8.15 10.02
N PRO A 58 -24.01 -9.33 10.21
CA PRO A 58 -24.24 -10.22 9.08
C PRO A 58 -25.21 -9.60 8.09
N GLU A 59 -24.90 -9.76 6.81
CA GLU A 59 -25.76 -9.30 5.71
C GLU A 59 -27.07 -10.09 5.63
N ASP A 60 -27.08 -11.33 6.12
CA ASP A 60 -28.26 -12.21 6.16
C ASP A 60 -29.23 -11.93 7.32
N GLY A 61 -28.95 -10.92 8.15
CA GLY A 61 -29.81 -10.50 9.27
C GLY A 61 -29.82 -11.46 10.47
N ARG A 62 -29.01 -12.53 10.47
CA ARG A 62 -28.95 -13.46 11.61
C ARG A 62 -28.33 -12.80 12.84
N LEU A 63 -28.78 -13.20 14.03
CA LEU A 63 -28.13 -12.75 15.26
C LEU A 63 -26.85 -13.57 15.48
N ARG A 64 -25.69 -12.91 15.37
CA ARG A 64 -24.39 -13.48 15.73
C ARG A 64 -23.63 -12.50 16.62
N LYS A 65 -22.85 -13.02 17.57
CA LYS A 65 -22.03 -12.19 18.46
C LYS A 65 -20.94 -11.50 17.63
N LEU A 66 -20.93 -10.16 17.65
CA LEU A 66 -19.87 -9.38 17.02
C LEU A 66 -18.59 -9.48 17.85
N ILE A 67 -17.46 -9.69 17.18
CA ILE A 67 -16.13 -9.61 17.79
C ILE A 67 -15.42 -8.41 17.14
N PRO A 68 -15.51 -7.21 17.73
CA PRO A 68 -14.97 -5.99 17.14
C PRO A 68 -13.47 -5.78 17.40
N ASP A 69 -12.75 -6.82 17.83
CA ASP A 69 -11.34 -6.72 18.23
C ASP A 69 -10.42 -6.39 17.05
N TYR A 70 -9.33 -5.67 17.30
CA TYR A 70 -8.36 -5.20 16.29
C TYR A 70 -7.73 -6.35 15.48
N GLN A 71 -7.65 -7.54 16.07
CA GLN A 71 -7.16 -8.76 15.41
C GLN A 71 -8.02 -9.18 14.21
N TRP A 72 -9.21 -8.60 14.06
CA TRP A 72 -10.14 -8.91 12.98
C TRP A 72 -10.17 -7.85 11.87
N LEU A 73 -9.15 -7.00 11.81
CA LEU A 73 -8.87 -6.16 10.65
C LEU A 73 -7.99 -6.94 9.66
N THR A 74 -8.38 -6.93 8.39
CA THR A 74 -7.56 -7.44 7.30
C THR A 74 -7.10 -6.31 6.39
N VAL A 75 -5.95 -6.48 5.74
CA VAL A 75 -5.45 -5.53 4.74
C VAL A 75 -6.40 -5.54 3.56
N ARG A 76 -6.96 -4.36 3.26
CA ARG A 76 -7.82 -4.14 2.09
C ARG A 76 -6.96 -3.74 0.90
N ASN A 77 -6.19 -2.66 1.04
CA ASN A 77 -5.35 -2.11 -0.02
C ASN A 77 -3.97 -1.73 0.55
N GLN A 78 -2.96 -1.84 -0.31
CA GLN A 78 -1.60 -1.34 -0.08
C GLN A 78 -1.21 -0.52 -1.31
N LEU A 79 -0.95 0.77 -1.12
CA LEU A 79 -0.73 1.72 -2.19
C LEU A 79 0.56 2.52 -1.95
N LEU A 80 1.51 2.45 -2.87
CA LEU A 80 2.63 3.38 -2.91
C LEU A 80 2.13 4.75 -3.36
N MET A 81 2.32 5.75 -2.51
CA MET A 81 1.78 7.09 -2.71
C MET A 81 2.77 7.96 -3.48
N PRO A 82 2.31 8.76 -4.46
CA PRO A 82 3.15 9.79 -5.06
C PRO A 82 3.46 10.88 -4.03
N LEU A 83 4.58 11.56 -4.23
CA LEU A 83 4.93 12.75 -3.49
C LEU A 83 3.91 13.87 -3.75
N PRO A 84 3.64 14.73 -2.76
CA PRO A 84 2.77 15.89 -2.94
C PRO A 84 3.23 16.78 -4.11
N GLY A 85 2.27 17.46 -4.76
CA GLY A 85 2.54 18.38 -5.86
C GLY A 85 2.54 17.76 -7.26
N ASN A 86 2.19 16.48 -7.38
CA ASN A 86 2.11 15.76 -8.66
C ASN A 86 0.69 15.23 -8.91
N PRO A 87 -0.32 16.11 -9.12
CA PRO A 87 -1.73 15.69 -9.26
C PRO A 87 -2.00 14.77 -10.46
N GLU A 88 -1.10 14.75 -11.44
CA GLU A 88 -1.14 13.88 -12.62
C GLU A 88 -0.69 12.44 -12.34
N ILE A 89 -0.12 12.19 -11.15
CA ILE A 89 0.42 10.88 -10.77
C ILE A 89 -0.50 10.24 -9.72
N TYR A 90 -0.87 8.97 -9.94
CA TYR A 90 -1.82 8.25 -9.09
C TYR A 90 -1.12 7.24 -8.18
N PRO A 91 -1.68 6.93 -6.99
CA PRO A 91 -1.15 5.86 -6.14
C PRO A 91 -1.06 4.51 -6.86
N LEU A 92 0.03 3.79 -6.65
CA LEU A 92 0.30 2.50 -7.29
C LEU A 92 0.01 1.33 -6.34
N PRO A 93 -0.69 0.28 -6.76
CA PRO A 93 -0.79 -0.95 -5.98
C PRO A 93 0.60 -1.52 -5.67
N TYR A 94 0.88 -1.73 -4.39
CA TYR A 94 2.14 -2.33 -3.94
C TYR A 94 1.87 -3.26 -2.75
N SER A 95 1.59 -4.52 -3.06
CA SER A 95 1.47 -5.55 -2.03
C SER A 95 2.84 -5.83 -1.43
N THR A 96 2.95 -5.87 -0.11
CA THR A 96 4.18 -6.29 0.59
C THR A 96 3.85 -7.01 1.89
N ILE A 97 2.73 -6.67 2.52
CA ILE A 97 2.18 -7.39 3.67
C ILE A 97 1.44 -8.63 3.16
N TYR A 98 1.71 -9.79 3.77
CA TYR A 98 1.15 -11.11 3.45
C TYR A 98 1.50 -11.64 2.04
N MET A 99 2.68 -11.30 1.52
CA MET A 99 3.21 -11.97 0.33
C MET A 99 3.25 -13.49 0.58
N PRO A 100 2.68 -14.32 -0.30
CA PRO A 100 2.96 -15.76 -0.26
C PRO A 100 4.47 -15.96 -0.49
N ASP A 101 5.08 -16.85 0.29
CA ASP A 101 6.48 -17.26 0.13
C ASP A 101 6.79 -17.76 -1.29
#